data_AF-A0A164NMQ6-F1
#
_entry.id   AF-A0A164NMQ6-F1
#
_cell.length_a   1.000
_cell.length_b   1.000
_cell.length_c   1.000
_cell.angle_alpha   90.00
_cell.angle_beta   90.00
_cell.angle_gamma   90.00
#
_symmetry.space_group_name_H-M   'P 1'
#
loop_
_entity.id
_entity.type
_entity.pdbx_description
1 polymer ?
#
loop_
_entity_poly.entity_id
_entity_poly.type
_entity_poly.pdbx_seq_one_letter_code
_entity_poly.pdbx_strand_id
1 'polypeptide(L)'
;MHNHIANGDDSRISLWLRVREFAVPPSMIETATVRRRVGDWAGACAAAGFDVDVDLRSLARTHGRELAALVRADLRCLAPDLLRWHMPRVAPDGLLRPGLTMTLARYHAGAGSVHLVVRTAPAWADAGQRISLALWDESGVGNSLHPHPRPNRRFRFDLHHHLWDARRTDELRMRSGAEQFDDDGTLDSALRKMVPQGCAIDRWAAEAGILLRAEGLPDGPLLVRFGARRRMVVELRSLRDDPVLRIADRYPRGRVPALPILPDAATWMLPDLQLIRAGAITADRLHPLVASALLPDYPTETSCGTARTDQLRLVECRGEQHRIGLVNGVLTALDHDPAEIRREELLIALTGTPLPCLQAIDQAHRHPDCLVGVQDRLSHGDIAGALAIVEGLLGPDAALRPGALRDELEASARQRITYGLFRSGLTRSTPIPTARRHDCRSHPRNATLR
;
A
#
# COMPACT_ATOMS: atom_id res chain seq x y z
N MET A 1 -14.76 -19.10 -19.72
CA MET A 1 -14.50 -19.95 -18.54
C MET A 1 -14.99 -19.18 -17.33
N HIS A 2 -15.73 -19.88 -16.47
CA HIS A 2 -16.68 -19.33 -15.51
C HIS A 2 -16.03 -18.37 -14.50
N ASN A 3 -16.46 -17.11 -14.52
CA ASN A 3 -16.19 -16.14 -13.46
C ASN A 3 -16.94 -16.62 -12.21
N HIS A 4 -16.22 -17.27 -11.30
CA HIS A 4 -16.71 -17.48 -9.96
C HIS A 4 -16.96 -16.09 -9.34
N ILE A 5 -18.21 -15.84 -8.98
CA ILE A 5 -18.59 -14.74 -8.08
C ILE A 5 -18.01 -15.13 -6.72
N ALA A 6 -16.75 -14.76 -6.48
CA ALA A 6 -16.22 -14.71 -5.13
C ALA A 6 -16.92 -13.55 -4.43
N ASN A 7 -17.45 -13.79 -3.23
CA ASN A 7 -18.02 -12.76 -2.36
C ASN A 7 -17.10 -11.53 -2.35
N GLY A 8 -17.68 -10.34 -2.56
CA GLY A 8 -16.92 -9.09 -2.59
C GLY A 8 -16.08 -8.87 -1.33
N ASP A 9 -16.52 -9.39 -0.18
CA ASP A 9 -15.82 -9.30 1.10
C ASP A 9 -14.57 -10.19 1.18
N ASP A 10 -14.63 -11.45 0.74
CA ASP A 10 -13.47 -12.37 0.81
C ASP A 10 -12.28 -11.86 0.00
N SER A 11 -12.57 -11.21 -1.14
CA SER A 11 -11.56 -10.57 -1.97
C SER A 11 -10.87 -9.38 -1.29
N ARG A 12 -11.59 -8.64 -0.45
CA ARG A 12 -11.05 -7.48 0.29
C ARG A 12 -10.29 -7.90 1.54
N ILE A 13 -10.80 -8.90 2.27
CA ILE A 13 -10.12 -9.46 3.44
C ILE A 13 -8.78 -10.06 3.02
N SER A 14 -8.77 -10.89 1.97
CA SER A 14 -7.55 -11.49 1.42
C SER A 14 -6.54 -10.44 0.95
N LEU A 15 -7.03 -9.37 0.30
CA LEU A 15 -6.23 -8.21 -0.08
C LEU A 15 -5.56 -7.58 1.15
N TRP A 16 -6.33 -7.24 2.18
CA TRP A 16 -5.79 -6.55 3.36
C TRP A 16 -4.85 -7.43 4.19
N LEU A 17 -5.05 -8.75 4.22
CA LEU A 17 -4.10 -9.69 4.81
C LEU A 17 -2.75 -9.65 4.09
N ARG A 18 -2.74 -9.73 2.75
CA ARG A 18 -1.49 -9.63 1.96
C ARG A 18 -0.80 -8.29 2.14
N VAL A 19 -1.56 -7.19 2.13
CA VAL A 19 -1.02 -5.84 2.37
C VAL A 19 -0.35 -5.77 3.74
N ARG A 20 -0.94 -6.35 4.77
CA ARG A 20 -0.39 -6.30 6.12
C ARG A 20 0.86 -7.16 6.25
N GLU A 21 0.87 -8.31 5.60
CA GLU A 21 2.03 -9.19 5.61
C GLU A 21 3.24 -8.58 4.88
N PHE A 22 3.01 -7.95 3.72
CA PHE A 22 4.10 -7.56 2.83
C PHE A 22 4.31 -6.06 2.68
N ALA A 23 3.27 -5.23 2.74
CA ALA A 23 3.39 -3.80 2.49
C ALA A 23 3.83 -3.01 3.72
N VAL A 24 3.48 -3.47 4.92
CA VAL A 24 3.83 -2.82 6.20
C VAL A 24 4.24 -3.89 7.22
N PRO A 25 5.37 -4.60 7.00
CA PRO A 25 5.81 -5.67 7.89
C PRO A 25 6.18 -5.12 9.29
N PRO A 26 6.14 -5.96 10.35
CA PRO A 26 6.44 -5.52 11.72
C PRO A 26 7.80 -4.80 11.86
N SER A 27 8.85 -5.29 11.19
CA SER A 27 10.18 -4.68 11.19
C SER A 27 10.19 -3.24 10.65
N MET A 28 9.33 -2.94 9.67
CA MET A 28 9.13 -1.59 9.15
C MET A 28 8.49 -0.68 10.22
N ILE A 29 7.42 -1.15 10.87
CA ILE A 29 6.71 -0.41 11.92
C ILE A 29 7.66 -0.10 13.09
N GLU A 30 8.43 -1.11 13.53
CA GLU A 30 9.41 -0.97 14.60
C GLU A 30 10.46 0.08 14.25
N THR A 31 11.10 -0.06 13.08
CA THR A 31 12.17 0.85 12.64
C THR A 31 11.65 2.27 12.46
N ALA A 32 10.49 2.44 11.80
CA ALA A 32 9.87 3.75 11.61
C ALA A 32 9.47 4.39 12.94
N THR A 33 8.93 3.61 13.89
CA THR A 33 8.55 4.08 15.22
C THR A 33 9.76 4.52 16.05
N VAL A 34 10.84 3.75 16.06
CA VAL A 34 12.08 4.13 16.76
C VAL A 34 12.63 5.46 16.23
N ARG A 35 12.71 5.62 14.90
CA ARG A 35 13.17 6.84 14.23
C ARG A 35 12.27 8.04 14.53
N ARG A 36 10.96 7.86 14.44
CA ARG A 36 9.96 8.89 14.75
C ARG A 36 10.06 9.37 16.20
N ARG A 37 10.21 8.46 17.16
CA ARG A 37 10.29 8.78 18.60
C ARG A 37 11.50 9.67 18.96
N VAL A 38 12.60 9.54 18.22
CA VAL A 38 13.79 10.41 18.39
C VAL A 38 13.75 11.68 17.53
N GLY A 39 12.65 11.91 16.79
CA GLY A 39 12.44 13.08 15.93
C GLY A 39 13.10 12.99 14.54
N ASP A 40 13.65 11.83 14.18
CA ASP A 40 14.23 11.55 12.86
C ASP A 40 13.13 11.17 11.86
N TRP A 41 12.32 12.15 11.46
CA TRP A 41 11.21 11.97 10.53
C TRP A 41 11.68 11.52 9.14
N ALA A 42 12.86 11.96 8.68
CA ALA A 42 13.41 11.56 7.39
C ALA A 42 13.84 10.09 7.41
N GLY A 43 14.47 9.63 8.50
CA GLY A 43 14.80 8.22 8.72
C GLY A 43 13.55 7.35 8.86
N ALA A 44 12.50 7.84 9.53
CA ALA A 44 11.21 7.14 9.59
C ALA A 44 10.58 6.99 8.19
N CYS A 45 10.61 8.07 7.38
CA CYS A 45 10.16 8.03 5.99
C CYS A 45 10.95 6.98 5.17
N ALA A 46 12.27 6.99 5.27
CA ALA A 46 13.12 6.05 4.54
C ALA A 46 12.82 4.59 4.93
N ALA A 47 12.62 4.32 6.22
CA ALA A 47 12.25 2.98 6.72
C ALA A 47 10.92 2.48 6.15
N ALA A 48 9.95 3.38 5.94
CA ALA A 48 8.65 3.07 5.35
C ALA A 48 8.60 3.17 3.80
N GLY A 49 9.76 3.29 3.14
CA GLY A 49 9.84 3.35 1.68
C GLY A 49 9.39 4.68 1.07
N PHE A 50 9.51 5.78 1.82
CA PHE A 50 9.26 7.13 1.35
C PHE A 50 10.55 7.83 0.92
N ASP A 51 10.47 8.54 -0.19
CA ASP A 51 11.49 9.43 -0.69
C ASP A 51 11.09 10.89 -0.40
N VAL A 52 11.91 11.59 0.39
CA VAL A 52 11.61 12.94 0.86
C VAL A 52 12.13 14.00 -0.11
N ASP A 53 11.21 14.76 -0.70
CA ASP A 53 11.42 15.87 -1.62
C ASP A 53 10.95 17.20 -1.02
N VAL A 54 11.17 17.40 0.28
CA VAL A 54 10.74 18.60 1.01
C VAL A 54 11.94 19.46 1.37
N ASP A 55 12.12 20.57 0.66
CA ASP A 55 13.14 21.58 0.99
C ASP A 55 12.55 22.68 1.90
N LEU A 56 12.69 22.47 3.22
CA LEU A 56 12.26 23.44 4.23
C LEU A 56 13.01 24.78 4.15
N ARG A 57 14.23 24.82 3.59
CA ARG A 57 14.99 26.07 3.44
C ARG A 57 14.44 26.88 2.27
N SER A 58 14.14 26.22 1.15
CA SER A 58 13.45 26.85 0.02
C SER A 58 12.07 27.35 0.45
N LEU A 59 11.30 26.52 1.17
CA LEU A 59 10.00 26.91 1.72
C LEU A 59 10.11 28.16 2.61
N ALA A 60 11.09 28.22 3.52
CA ALA A 60 11.29 29.38 4.39
C ALA A 60 11.65 30.67 3.64
N ARG A 61 12.35 30.55 2.50
CA ARG A 61 12.69 31.71 1.65
C ARG A 61 11.48 32.21 0.87
N THR A 62 10.67 31.31 0.32
CA THR A 62 9.54 31.66 -0.56
C THR A 62 8.29 32.06 0.22
N HIS A 63 7.97 31.35 1.30
CA HIS A 63 6.72 31.52 2.05
C HIS A 63 6.91 31.86 3.53
N GLY A 64 8.14 32.16 3.94
CA GLY A 64 8.47 32.60 5.30
C GLY A 64 8.74 31.48 6.30
N ARG A 65 9.37 31.87 7.42
CA ARG A 65 9.84 30.94 8.46
C ARG A 65 8.69 30.28 9.24
N GLU A 66 7.57 30.98 9.40
CA GLU A 66 6.39 30.47 10.12
C GLU A 66 5.79 29.26 9.41
N LEU A 67 5.54 29.36 8.10
CA LEU A 67 5.04 28.25 7.30
C LEU A 67 6.00 27.06 7.33
N ALA A 68 7.30 27.32 7.18
CA ALA A 68 8.32 26.26 7.26
C ALA A 68 8.38 25.59 8.64
N ALA A 69 8.07 26.31 9.72
CA ALA A 69 7.99 25.76 11.06
C ALA A 69 6.75 24.87 11.23
N LEU A 70 5.59 25.27 10.69
CA LEU A 70 4.37 24.46 10.68
C LEU A 70 4.57 23.13 9.93
N VAL A 71 5.11 23.19 8.71
CA VAL A 71 5.43 21.98 7.92
C VAL A 71 6.40 21.08 8.69
N ARG A 72 7.45 21.64 9.30
CA ARG A 72 8.40 20.85 10.11
C ARG A 72 7.74 20.20 11.31
N ALA A 73 6.79 20.89 11.96
CA ALA A 73 6.06 20.35 13.11
C ALA A 73 5.23 19.13 12.69
N ASP A 74 4.53 19.20 11.56
CA ASP A 74 3.75 18.06 11.05
C ASP A 74 4.63 16.90 10.59
N LEU A 75 5.76 17.18 9.93
CA LEU A 75 6.71 16.14 9.53
C LEU A 75 7.25 15.36 10.73
N ARG A 76 7.50 16.02 11.87
CA ARG A 76 7.96 15.36 13.10
C ARG A 76 6.93 14.40 13.70
N CYS A 77 5.65 14.60 13.39
CA CYS A 77 4.56 13.79 13.91
C CYS A 77 4.04 12.76 12.88
N LEU A 78 4.57 12.78 11.66
CA LEU A 78 4.26 11.81 10.62
C LEU A 78 4.66 10.39 11.04
N ALA A 79 3.70 9.48 11.01
CA ALA A 79 3.86 8.03 11.05
C ALA A 79 3.74 7.49 9.61
N PRO A 80 4.87 7.36 8.87
CA PRO A 80 4.84 7.01 7.46
C PRO A 80 4.47 5.55 7.21
N ASP A 81 4.76 4.65 8.15
CA ASP A 81 4.31 3.26 8.20
C ASP A 81 2.77 3.15 8.32
N LEU A 82 2.16 3.96 9.20
CA LEU A 82 0.71 4.08 9.31
C LEU A 82 0.09 4.66 8.04
N LEU A 83 0.68 5.73 7.49
CA LEU A 83 0.22 6.32 6.23
C LEU A 83 0.25 5.29 5.10
N ARG A 84 1.36 4.53 4.97
CA ARG A 84 1.53 3.49 3.96
C ARG A 84 0.44 2.41 4.06
N TRP A 85 0.06 2.04 5.27
CA TRP A 85 -1.02 1.08 5.52
C TRP A 85 -2.35 1.57 4.92
N HIS A 86 -2.72 2.83 5.16
CA HIS A 86 -4.00 3.41 4.72
C HIS A 86 -4.00 4.02 3.31
N MET A 87 -2.88 3.99 2.58
CA MET A 87 -2.82 4.49 1.21
C MET A 87 -3.77 3.72 0.27
N PRO A 88 -4.34 4.37 -0.78
CA PRO A 88 -5.23 3.73 -1.73
C PRO A 88 -4.56 2.56 -2.48
N ARG A 89 -5.26 1.42 -2.53
CA ARG A 89 -4.76 0.17 -3.11
C ARG A 89 -5.69 -0.39 -4.18
N VAL A 90 -5.14 -1.25 -5.03
CA VAL A 90 -5.84 -1.91 -6.13
C VAL A 90 -5.90 -3.41 -5.88
N ALA A 91 -7.08 -3.98 -6.06
CA ALA A 91 -7.32 -5.42 -5.97
C ALA A 91 -6.83 -6.16 -7.23
N PRO A 92 -6.51 -7.47 -7.13
CA PRO A 92 -6.62 -8.30 -5.92
C PRO A 92 -5.40 -8.19 -4.99
N ASP A 93 -4.24 -7.83 -5.53
CA ASP A 93 -2.95 -8.01 -4.85
C ASP A 93 -2.66 -6.99 -3.77
N GLY A 94 -3.44 -5.91 -3.69
CA GLY A 94 -3.27 -4.87 -2.67
C GLY A 94 -2.15 -3.89 -2.97
N LEU A 95 -1.70 -3.80 -4.24
CA LEU A 95 -0.65 -2.87 -4.62
C LEU A 95 -1.12 -1.42 -4.52
N LEU A 96 -0.20 -0.49 -4.21
CA LEU A 96 -0.51 0.94 -4.20
C LEU A 96 -1.07 1.38 -5.55
N ARG A 97 -2.13 2.19 -5.51
CA ARG A 97 -2.72 2.76 -6.71
C ARG A 97 -1.71 3.70 -7.37
N PRO A 98 -1.29 3.47 -8.62
CA PRO A 98 -0.23 4.24 -9.25
C PRO A 98 -0.69 5.64 -9.67
N GLY A 99 0.27 6.55 -9.78
CA GLY A 99 0.11 7.89 -10.37
C GLY A 99 -0.78 8.85 -9.58
N LEU A 100 -0.94 8.67 -8.27
CA LEU A 100 -1.73 9.58 -7.44
C LEU A 100 -0.88 10.72 -6.89
N THR A 101 -1.48 11.91 -6.78
CA THR A 101 -1.02 12.97 -5.86
C THR A 101 -2.12 13.19 -4.84
N MET A 102 -1.79 13.11 -3.55
CA MET A 102 -2.75 13.12 -2.44
C MET A 102 -2.29 14.14 -1.40
N THR A 103 -3.20 14.99 -0.94
CA THR A 103 -2.89 16.00 0.09
C THR A 103 -2.87 15.36 1.46
N LEU A 104 -1.77 15.52 2.20
CA LEU A 104 -1.65 15.18 3.61
C LEU A 104 -2.07 16.35 4.51
N ALA A 105 -1.63 17.56 4.19
CA ALA A 105 -1.95 18.76 4.95
C ALA A 105 -1.98 19.99 4.03
N ARG A 106 -2.82 20.97 4.37
CA ARG A 106 -2.97 22.24 3.65
C ARG A 106 -2.52 23.39 4.53
N TYR A 107 -1.74 24.30 3.97
CA TYR A 107 -1.26 25.48 4.66
C TYR A 107 -1.60 26.73 3.87
N HIS A 108 -2.03 27.76 4.58
CA HIS A 108 -2.31 29.06 3.97
C HIS A 108 -1.00 29.79 3.68
N ALA A 109 -0.86 30.34 2.47
CA ALA A 109 0.34 31.01 2.01
C ALA A 109 -0.04 32.29 1.25
N GLY A 110 -0.37 33.36 2.00
CA GLY A 110 -0.85 34.61 1.43
C GLY A 110 -2.17 34.41 0.66
N ALA A 111 -2.17 34.68 -0.64
CA ALA A 111 -3.34 34.53 -1.52
C ALA A 111 -3.56 33.10 -2.06
N GLY A 112 -2.67 32.15 -1.75
CA GLY A 112 -2.75 30.76 -2.22
C GLY A 112 -2.57 29.74 -1.11
N SER A 113 -2.55 28.46 -1.48
CA SER A 113 -2.28 27.36 -0.54
C SER A 113 -1.04 26.57 -0.94
N VAL A 114 -0.24 26.20 0.06
CA VAL A 114 0.82 25.19 -0.05
C VAL A 114 0.30 23.90 0.56
N HIS A 115 0.53 22.78 -0.12
CA HIS A 115 0.09 21.45 0.29
C HIS A 115 1.30 20.57 0.55
N LEU A 116 1.32 19.90 1.70
CA LEU A 116 2.16 18.71 1.88
C LEU A 116 1.45 17.56 1.18
N VAL A 117 2.12 16.91 0.23
CA VAL A 117 1.52 15.87 -0.60
C VAL A 117 2.36 14.61 -0.60
N VAL A 118 1.68 13.48 -0.81
CA VAL A 118 2.32 12.21 -1.14
C VAL A 118 1.94 11.77 -2.54
N ARG A 119 2.91 11.15 -3.22
CA ARG A 119 2.79 10.74 -4.61
C ARG A 119 3.16 9.28 -4.80
N THR A 120 2.33 8.55 -5.52
CA THR A 120 2.67 7.20 -5.99
C THR A 120 3.17 7.29 -7.42
N ALA A 121 4.27 6.61 -7.72
CA ALA A 121 4.81 6.58 -9.07
C ALA A 121 3.78 6.02 -10.08
N PRO A 122 3.87 6.40 -11.37
CA PRO A 122 3.08 5.75 -12.41
C PRO A 122 3.39 4.24 -12.48
N ALA A 123 2.46 3.47 -13.03
CA ALA A 123 2.55 2.01 -13.06
C ALA A 123 3.84 1.47 -13.71
N TRP A 124 4.40 2.20 -14.67
CA TRP A 124 5.65 1.79 -15.33
C TRP A 124 6.91 2.08 -14.48
N ALA A 125 6.80 2.83 -13.38
CA ALA A 125 7.90 3.23 -12.50
C ALA A 125 7.62 2.95 -11.01
N ASP A 126 6.66 2.08 -10.69
CA ASP A 126 6.18 1.86 -9.33
C ASP A 126 7.21 1.24 -8.36
N ALA A 127 8.25 0.57 -8.89
CA ALA A 127 9.47 0.11 -8.18
C ALA A 127 9.28 -0.37 -6.75
N GLY A 128 8.39 -1.34 -6.55
CA GLY A 128 8.12 -1.88 -5.22
C GLY A 128 7.43 -0.85 -4.32
N GLN A 129 6.48 -0.09 -4.87
CA GLN A 129 5.61 0.81 -4.11
C GLN A 129 6.35 1.93 -3.37
N ARG A 130 7.33 2.56 -4.02
CA ARG A 130 7.97 3.77 -3.48
C ARG A 130 7.01 4.96 -3.48
N ILE A 131 7.04 5.75 -2.41
CA ILE A 131 6.16 6.91 -2.23
C ILE A 131 7.01 8.17 -2.13
N SER A 132 6.71 9.21 -2.90
CA SER A 132 7.37 10.52 -2.74
C SER A 132 6.59 11.40 -1.77
N LEU A 133 7.27 12.05 -0.83
CA LEU A 133 6.73 13.07 0.06
C LEU A 133 7.26 14.43 -0.39
N ALA A 134 6.40 15.36 -0.75
CA ALA A 134 6.80 16.62 -1.39
C ALA A 134 5.87 17.77 -1.02
N LEU A 135 6.26 18.99 -1.41
CA LEU A 135 5.39 20.15 -1.38
C LEU A 135 4.75 20.38 -2.75
N TRP A 136 3.53 20.90 -2.76
CA TRP A 136 2.83 21.36 -3.95
C TRP A 136 2.23 22.74 -3.69
N ASP A 137 2.46 23.68 -4.59
CA ASP A 137 2.01 25.06 -4.48
C ASP A 137 0.97 25.35 -5.57
N GLU A 138 -0.17 25.91 -5.18
CA GLU A 138 -1.25 26.32 -6.09
C GLU A 138 -0.82 27.43 -7.05
N SER A 139 0.06 28.31 -6.61
CA SER A 139 0.58 29.44 -7.39
C SER A 139 1.71 29.04 -8.35
N GLY A 140 2.34 27.89 -8.11
CA GLY A 140 3.46 27.38 -8.87
C GLY A 140 3.04 26.82 -10.23
N VAL A 141 3.33 27.54 -11.32
CA VAL A 141 3.31 26.99 -12.68
C VAL A 141 4.57 26.14 -12.88
N GLY A 142 4.57 24.93 -12.33
CA GLY A 142 5.74 24.03 -12.36
C GLY A 142 5.45 22.76 -13.13
N ASN A 143 6.25 22.51 -14.17
CA ASN A 143 6.35 21.27 -14.97
C ASN A 143 6.65 20.04 -14.09
N SER A 144 5.69 19.61 -13.28
CA SER A 144 5.79 18.33 -12.59
C SER A 144 5.67 17.24 -13.64
N LEU A 145 6.73 16.44 -13.76
CA LEU A 145 6.80 15.25 -14.62
C LEU A 145 5.84 14.14 -14.16
N HIS A 146 5.18 14.34 -13.01
CA HIS A 146 4.17 13.44 -12.50
C HIS A 146 2.91 13.48 -13.37
N PRO A 147 2.37 12.33 -13.84
CA PRO A 147 1.22 12.31 -14.76
C PRO A 147 -0.03 13.02 -14.24
N HIS A 148 -0.22 13.00 -12.92
CA HIS A 148 -1.30 13.70 -12.24
C HIS A 148 -0.69 14.61 -11.18
N PRO A 149 -0.24 15.81 -11.56
CA PRO A 149 0.57 16.66 -10.68
C PRO A 149 -0.26 17.38 -9.63
N ARG A 150 -1.56 17.57 -9.90
CA ARG A 150 -2.50 18.22 -8.98
C ARG A 150 -3.05 17.21 -7.97
N PRO A 151 -3.24 17.59 -6.70
CA PRO A 151 -3.89 16.75 -5.71
C PRO A 151 -5.27 16.28 -6.17
N ASN A 152 -5.54 14.99 -5.96
CA ASN A 152 -6.81 14.40 -6.33
C ASN A 152 -7.89 14.70 -5.27
N ARG A 153 -9.01 15.28 -5.70
CA ARG A 153 -10.13 15.67 -4.81
C ARG A 153 -10.74 14.52 -4.01
N ARG A 154 -10.56 13.26 -4.43
CA ARG A 154 -11.07 12.06 -3.73
C ARG A 154 -10.15 11.60 -2.59
N PHE A 155 -8.85 11.87 -2.66
CA PHE A 155 -7.86 11.32 -1.72
C PHE A 155 -7.33 12.45 -0.83
N ARG A 156 -8.08 12.71 0.26
CA ARG A 156 -7.96 13.88 1.15
C ARG A 156 -7.50 13.47 2.54
N PHE A 157 -6.21 13.19 2.70
CA PHE A 157 -5.62 12.87 4.01
C PHE A 157 -5.50 14.11 4.91
N ASP A 158 -5.61 15.32 4.35
CA ASP A 158 -5.80 16.58 5.08
C ASP A 158 -7.10 16.62 5.89
N LEU A 159 -8.08 15.79 5.54
CA LEU A 159 -9.29 15.63 6.35
C LEU A 159 -9.17 14.44 7.32
N HIS A 160 -8.17 13.57 7.16
CA HIS A 160 -8.02 12.29 7.87
C HIS A 160 -6.63 12.17 8.50
N HIS A 161 -6.26 13.18 9.31
CA HIS A 161 -4.95 13.21 9.98
C HIS A 161 -4.71 11.98 10.85
N HIS A 162 -5.75 11.40 11.44
CA HIS A 162 -5.68 10.18 12.24
C HIS A 162 -5.12 8.94 11.51
N LEU A 163 -5.00 8.98 10.17
CA LEU A 163 -4.39 7.92 9.37
C LEU A 163 -2.88 8.10 9.16
N TRP A 164 -2.26 9.16 9.69
CA TRP A 164 -0.84 9.42 9.49
C TRP A 164 -0.17 10.31 10.55
N ASP A 165 -0.89 11.17 11.25
CA ASP A 165 -0.39 12.03 12.33
C ASP A 165 -0.52 11.29 13.66
N ALA A 166 0.61 10.90 14.24
CA ALA A 166 0.65 10.14 15.50
C ALA A 166 0.03 10.87 16.70
N ARG A 167 -0.20 12.19 16.61
CA ARG A 167 -0.87 12.97 17.66
C ARG A 167 -2.39 12.89 17.60
N ARG A 168 -2.95 12.45 16.47
CA ARG A 168 -4.39 12.45 16.17
C ARG A 168 -4.94 11.05 15.96
N THR A 169 -4.16 10.02 16.25
CA THR A 169 -4.60 8.63 16.07
C THR A 169 -5.72 8.25 17.02
N ASP A 170 -5.87 8.94 18.14
CA ASP A 170 -7.02 8.83 19.05
C ASP A 170 -8.36 9.14 18.34
N GLU A 171 -8.37 10.02 17.34
CA GLU A 171 -9.58 10.28 16.54
C GLU A 171 -10.02 9.03 15.73
N LEU A 172 -9.16 8.01 15.53
CA LEU A 172 -9.51 6.79 14.78
C LEU A 172 -10.78 6.15 15.31
N ARG A 173 -10.98 6.13 16.63
CA ARG A 173 -12.13 5.45 17.25
C ARG A 173 -13.45 6.07 16.79
N MET A 174 -13.58 7.37 16.99
CA MET A 174 -14.75 8.16 16.57
C MET A 174 -14.90 8.18 15.04
N ARG A 175 -13.80 8.40 14.31
CA ARG A 175 -13.80 8.62 12.85
C ARG A 175 -14.00 7.35 12.04
N SER A 176 -13.75 6.16 12.61
CA SER A 176 -13.78 4.88 11.89
C SER A 176 -15.08 4.08 12.07
N GLY A 177 -16.02 4.57 12.87
CA GLY A 177 -17.22 3.81 13.26
C GLY A 177 -16.90 2.72 14.28
N ALA A 178 -15.81 2.87 15.05
CA ALA A 178 -15.45 1.93 16.09
C ALA A 178 -16.39 2.01 17.31
N GLU A 179 -16.97 3.18 17.57
CA GLU A 179 -17.97 3.39 18.64
C GLU A 179 -19.31 2.73 18.33
N GLN A 180 -19.63 2.55 17.04
CA GLN A 180 -20.81 1.83 16.57
C GLN A 180 -20.57 0.32 16.48
N PHE A 181 -19.49 -0.20 17.11
CA PHE A 181 -19.35 -1.64 17.35
C PHE A 181 -20.51 -2.20 18.19
N ASP A 182 -21.18 -1.34 18.97
CA ASP A 182 -22.19 -1.73 19.95
C ASP A 182 -23.64 -1.37 19.57
N ASP A 183 -23.89 -0.63 18.47
CA ASP A 183 -25.24 -0.14 18.13
C ASP A 183 -25.54 -0.11 16.61
N ASP A 184 -26.67 -0.73 16.21
CA ASP A 184 -27.15 -0.85 14.81
C ASP A 184 -28.35 0.08 14.49
N GLY A 185 -28.44 1.24 15.15
CA GLY A 185 -29.30 2.35 14.74
C GLY A 185 -28.44 3.41 14.02
N THR A 186 -28.79 4.04 12.90
CA THR A 186 -30.05 4.70 12.54
C THR A 186 -30.05 4.92 11.03
N LEU A 187 -29.71 3.89 10.25
CA LEU A 187 -29.43 4.07 8.83
C LEU A 187 -30.68 3.88 7.96
N ASP A 188 -30.84 4.71 6.93
CA ASP A 188 -31.87 4.51 5.91
C ASP A 188 -31.71 3.13 5.25
N SER A 189 -32.73 2.27 5.42
CA SER A 189 -32.77 0.90 4.89
C SER A 189 -32.62 0.87 3.36
N ALA A 190 -33.01 1.94 2.65
CA ALA A 190 -32.84 2.06 1.21
C ALA A 190 -31.37 2.28 0.81
N LEU A 191 -30.62 3.08 1.57
CA LEU A 191 -29.18 3.30 1.35
C LEU A 191 -28.38 2.00 1.51
N ARG A 192 -28.67 1.20 2.55
CA ARG A 192 -27.98 -0.08 2.79
C ARG A 192 -28.09 -1.06 1.61
N LYS A 193 -29.22 -1.07 0.90
CA LYS A 193 -29.46 -1.98 -0.24
C LYS A 193 -28.71 -1.59 -1.52
N MET A 194 -28.37 -0.32 -1.71
CA MET A 194 -27.74 0.19 -2.95
C MET A 194 -26.21 0.29 -2.89
N VAL A 195 -25.68 0.33 -1.67
CA VAL A 195 -24.25 0.53 -1.39
C VAL A 195 -23.54 -0.82 -1.32
N PRO A 196 -22.32 -0.97 -1.89
CA PRO A 196 -21.56 -2.20 -1.72
C PRO A 196 -21.25 -2.49 -0.25
N GLN A 197 -21.16 -3.78 0.10
CA GLN A 197 -20.71 -4.24 1.40
C GLN A 197 -19.32 -3.68 1.75
N GLY A 198 -19.07 -3.46 3.04
CA GLY A 198 -17.83 -2.85 3.54
C GLY A 198 -17.75 -1.33 3.44
N CYS A 199 -18.83 -0.64 3.02
CA CYS A 199 -18.93 0.81 3.13
C CYS A 199 -19.27 1.25 4.57
N ALA A 200 -18.69 2.36 5.02
CA ALA A 200 -18.91 2.92 6.35
C ALA A 200 -20.01 3.99 6.31
N ILE A 201 -21.23 3.57 5.98
CA ILE A 201 -22.33 4.49 5.68
C ILE A 201 -22.75 5.29 6.92
N ASP A 202 -22.66 4.66 8.08
CA ASP A 202 -22.90 5.21 9.43
C ASP A 202 -22.21 6.56 9.67
N ARG A 203 -20.96 6.72 9.24
CA ARG A 203 -20.17 7.94 9.41
C ARG A 203 -20.23 8.91 8.23
N TRP A 204 -20.86 8.55 7.10
CA TRP A 204 -20.82 9.41 5.91
C TRP A 204 -21.41 10.79 6.17
N ALA A 205 -22.42 10.91 7.03
CA ALA A 205 -23.04 12.19 7.34
C ALA A 205 -22.08 13.14 8.07
N ALA A 206 -21.36 12.62 9.08
CA ALA A 206 -20.33 13.37 9.81
C ALA A 206 -19.17 13.77 8.88
N GLU A 207 -18.67 12.82 8.07
CA GLU A 207 -17.57 13.06 7.13
C GLU A 207 -17.96 14.01 5.98
N ALA A 208 -19.22 13.97 5.53
CA ALA A 208 -19.76 14.94 4.58
C ALA A 208 -19.76 16.35 5.16
N GLY A 209 -20.14 16.52 6.44
CA GLY A 209 -20.08 17.80 7.13
C GLY A 209 -18.65 18.34 7.23
N ILE A 210 -17.67 17.48 7.54
CA ILE A 210 -16.24 17.86 7.57
C ILE A 210 -15.78 18.34 6.18
N LEU A 211 -16.12 17.57 5.13
CA LEU A 211 -15.78 17.92 3.75
C LEU A 211 -16.36 19.27 3.34
N LEU A 212 -17.66 19.49 3.53
CA LEU A 212 -18.33 20.72 3.09
C LEU A 212 -17.78 21.94 3.82
N ARG A 213 -17.55 21.85 5.14
CA ARG A 213 -16.91 22.93 5.91
C ARG A 213 -15.49 23.22 5.42
N ALA A 214 -14.70 22.19 5.13
CA ALA A 214 -13.34 22.36 4.61
C ALA A 214 -13.29 22.99 3.21
N GLU A 215 -14.35 22.82 2.41
CA GLU A 215 -14.52 23.48 1.11
C GLU A 215 -15.20 24.87 1.22
N GLY A 216 -15.61 25.29 2.42
CA GLY A 216 -16.38 26.53 2.61
C GLY A 216 -17.77 26.49 1.98
N LEU A 217 -18.34 25.29 1.81
CA LEU A 217 -19.64 25.07 1.19
C LEU A 217 -20.72 24.85 2.26
N PRO A 218 -21.96 25.32 2.03
CA PRO A 218 -23.09 24.96 2.88
C PRO A 218 -23.46 23.48 2.72
N ASP A 219 -24.29 22.99 3.63
CA ASP A 219 -24.97 21.69 3.50
C ASP A 219 -25.61 21.55 2.11
N GLY A 220 -25.39 20.40 1.46
CA GLY A 220 -25.83 20.23 0.09
C GLY A 220 -25.38 18.91 -0.56
N PRO A 221 -25.49 18.84 -1.89
CA PRO A 221 -25.19 17.62 -2.63
C PRO A 221 -23.68 17.34 -2.69
N LEU A 222 -23.32 16.06 -2.56
CA LEU A 222 -21.97 15.55 -2.72
C LEU A 222 -21.95 14.20 -3.43
N LEU A 223 -20.80 13.83 -3.95
CA LEU A 223 -20.61 12.60 -4.72
C LEU A 223 -19.88 11.53 -3.89
N VAL A 224 -20.50 10.35 -3.73
CA VAL A 224 -19.85 9.16 -3.18
C VAL A 224 -19.41 8.24 -4.33
N ARG A 225 -18.16 7.75 -4.29
CA ARG A 225 -17.60 6.88 -5.35
C ARG A 225 -17.14 5.54 -4.80
N PHE A 226 -17.74 4.46 -5.28
CA PHE A 226 -17.40 3.09 -4.90
C PHE A 226 -16.40 2.41 -5.85
N GLY A 227 -15.99 3.11 -6.92
CA GLY A 227 -15.07 2.54 -7.92
C GLY A 227 -15.09 3.30 -9.22
N ALA A 228 -14.59 2.66 -10.30
CA ALA A 228 -14.48 3.30 -11.61
C ALA A 228 -15.85 3.67 -12.21
N ARG A 229 -16.89 2.85 -11.97
CA ARG A 229 -18.22 3.00 -12.61
C ARG A 229 -19.39 3.15 -11.63
N ARG A 230 -19.16 2.96 -10.34
CA ARG A 230 -20.20 3.05 -9.30
C ARG A 230 -20.05 4.37 -8.54
N ARG A 231 -21.07 5.22 -8.63
CA ARG A 231 -21.14 6.51 -7.96
C ARG A 231 -22.58 6.84 -7.59
N MET A 232 -22.75 7.61 -6.53
CA MET A 232 -24.05 8.01 -6.00
C MET A 232 -23.97 9.47 -5.56
N VAL A 233 -25.02 10.24 -5.82
CA VAL A 233 -25.15 11.60 -5.29
C VAL A 233 -26.02 11.51 -4.05
N VAL A 234 -25.49 12.04 -2.95
CA VAL A 234 -26.21 12.15 -1.67
C VAL A 234 -26.27 13.62 -1.28
N GLU A 235 -27.27 13.98 -0.49
CA GLU A 235 -27.44 15.33 0.03
C GLU A 235 -27.38 15.28 1.55
N LEU A 236 -26.50 16.12 2.12
CA LEU A 236 -26.44 16.34 3.56
C LEU A 236 -27.48 17.39 3.94
N ARG A 237 -28.27 17.07 4.97
CA ARG A 237 -29.22 18.01 5.59
C ARG A 237 -29.05 17.96 7.10
N SER A 238 -28.78 19.10 7.70
CA SER A 238 -28.87 19.24 9.16
C SER A 238 -30.34 19.37 9.57
N LEU A 239 -30.89 18.34 10.21
CA LEU A 239 -32.24 18.33 10.77
C LEU A 239 -32.10 18.31 12.29
N ARG A 240 -32.46 19.41 12.98
CA ARG A 240 -32.35 19.53 14.45
C ARG A 240 -30.94 19.20 14.98
N ASP A 241 -29.92 19.74 14.33
CA ASP A 241 -28.48 19.54 14.62
C ASP A 241 -27.94 18.11 14.39
N ASP A 242 -28.78 17.16 13.96
CA ASP A 242 -28.34 15.84 13.52
C ASP A 242 -28.13 15.81 12.00
N PRO A 243 -26.91 15.48 11.53
CA PRO A 243 -26.62 15.38 10.10
C PRO A 243 -27.26 14.11 9.52
N VAL A 244 -28.18 14.28 8.56
CA VAL A 244 -28.82 13.17 7.85
C VAL A 244 -28.45 13.18 6.38
N LEU A 245 -28.08 12.02 5.84
CA LEU A 245 -27.85 11.83 4.41
C LEU A 245 -29.05 11.21 3.72
N ARG A 246 -29.41 11.77 2.57
CA ARG A 246 -30.44 11.20 1.69
C ARG A 246 -29.92 11.04 0.26
N ILE A 247 -30.41 10.03 -0.44
CA ILE A 247 -30.12 9.86 -1.88
C ILE A 247 -30.78 11.00 -2.64
N ALA A 248 -30.04 11.66 -3.53
CA ALA A 248 -30.61 12.66 -4.42
C ALA A 248 -31.31 11.97 -5.61
N ASP A 249 -32.64 11.97 -5.64
CA ASP A 249 -33.43 11.22 -6.62
C ASP A 249 -33.18 11.65 -8.09
N ARG A 250 -32.82 12.93 -8.33
CA ARG A 250 -32.48 13.45 -9.68
C ARG A 250 -31.50 14.63 -9.62
N TYR A 251 -30.20 14.36 -9.75
CA TYR A 251 -29.19 15.41 -9.93
C TYR A 251 -28.76 15.56 -11.41
N PRO A 252 -28.67 16.77 -11.99
CA PRO A 252 -28.30 16.95 -13.39
C PRO A 252 -26.91 16.39 -13.70
N ARG A 253 -26.81 15.45 -14.66
CA ARG A 253 -25.55 14.77 -14.99
C ARG A 253 -24.40 15.72 -15.32
N GLY A 254 -24.70 16.87 -15.95
CA GLY A 254 -23.70 17.90 -16.30
C GLY A 254 -23.11 18.66 -15.11
N ARG A 255 -23.77 18.65 -13.94
CA ARG A 255 -23.30 19.34 -12.73
C ARG A 255 -22.53 18.42 -11.76
N VAL A 256 -22.56 17.10 -11.98
CA VAL A 256 -21.89 16.10 -11.14
C VAL A 256 -20.37 16.34 -10.99
N PRO A 257 -19.62 16.73 -12.03
CA PRO A 257 -18.16 16.95 -11.90
C PRO A 257 -17.78 18.12 -10.97
N ALA A 258 -18.70 19.04 -10.72
CA ALA A 258 -18.49 20.19 -9.83
C ALA A 258 -18.78 19.88 -8.36
N LEU A 259 -19.40 18.73 -8.06
CA LEU A 259 -19.73 18.36 -6.69
C LEU A 259 -18.47 18.02 -5.88
N PRO A 260 -18.45 18.38 -4.57
CA PRO A 260 -17.48 17.83 -3.66
C PRO A 260 -17.60 16.30 -3.61
N ILE A 261 -16.47 15.61 -3.50
CA ILE A 261 -16.42 14.14 -3.52
C ILE A 261 -16.10 13.66 -2.11
N LEU A 262 -16.93 12.77 -1.57
CA LEU A 262 -16.65 12.13 -0.29
C LEU A 262 -15.27 11.44 -0.35
N PRO A 263 -14.36 11.74 0.59
CA PRO A 263 -13.03 11.15 0.57
C PRO A 263 -13.07 9.61 0.59
N ASP A 264 -12.10 8.99 -0.08
CA ASP A 264 -12.00 7.54 -0.17
C ASP A 264 -11.89 6.88 1.22
N ALA A 265 -11.10 7.50 2.10
CA ALA A 265 -10.89 7.08 3.47
C ALA A 265 -12.16 7.08 4.33
N ALA A 266 -13.15 7.93 4.00
CA ALA A 266 -14.47 7.97 4.63
C ALA A 266 -15.47 6.99 4.00
N THR A 267 -15.30 6.69 2.71
CA THR A 267 -16.25 5.87 1.93
C THR A 267 -16.30 4.42 2.43
N TRP A 268 -15.14 3.82 2.69
CA TRP A 268 -15.00 2.41 3.06
C TRP A 268 -14.68 2.22 4.53
N MET A 269 -15.20 1.18 5.16
CA MET A 269 -14.80 0.79 6.52
C MET A 269 -13.28 0.68 6.63
N LEU A 270 -12.74 1.11 7.77
CA LEU A 270 -11.30 1.06 8.01
C LEU A 270 -10.78 -0.38 7.83
N PRO A 271 -9.66 -0.60 7.11
CA PRO A 271 -9.11 -1.93 6.87
C PRO A 271 -8.95 -2.77 8.14
N ASP A 272 -8.49 -2.13 9.21
CA ASP A 272 -8.30 -2.73 10.53
C ASP A 272 -9.61 -3.30 11.09
N LEU A 273 -10.70 -2.53 11.02
CA LEU A 273 -12.02 -2.97 11.47
C LEU A 273 -12.61 -4.06 10.57
N GLN A 274 -12.37 -4.00 9.25
CA GLN A 274 -12.79 -5.06 8.32
C GLN A 274 -12.15 -6.39 8.70
N LEU A 275 -10.84 -6.40 8.97
CA LEU A 275 -10.10 -7.61 9.33
C LEU A 275 -10.50 -8.17 10.70
N ILE A 276 -10.71 -7.31 11.71
CA ILE A 276 -11.17 -7.74 13.04
C ILE A 276 -12.59 -8.30 12.98
N ARG A 277 -13.52 -7.62 12.30
CA ARG A 277 -14.93 -8.08 12.18
C ARG A 277 -15.04 -9.40 11.44
N ALA A 278 -14.15 -9.66 10.49
CA ALA A 278 -14.06 -10.93 9.79
C ALA A 278 -13.39 -12.05 10.61
N GLY A 279 -12.85 -11.75 11.80
CA GLY A 279 -12.05 -12.70 12.59
C GLY A 279 -10.73 -13.11 11.92
N ALA A 280 -10.30 -12.38 10.89
CA ALA A 280 -9.09 -12.70 10.13
C ALA A 280 -7.81 -12.40 10.93
N ILE A 281 -7.92 -11.51 11.92
CA ILE A 281 -6.82 -11.05 12.77
C ILE A 281 -7.34 -10.76 14.17
N THR A 282 -6.43 -10.76 15.12
CA THR A 282 -6.60 -10.28 16.49
C THR A 282 -5.90 -8.93 16.69
N ALA A 283 -6.17 -8.28 17.82
CA ALA A 283 -5.69 -6.94 18.17
C ALA A 283 -4.16 -6.82 18.23
N ASP A 284 -3.45 -7.85 18.68
CA ASP A 284 -1.98 -7.92 18.77
C ASP A 284 -1.29 -7.69 17.43
N ARG A 285 -1.95 -8.07 16.33
CA ARG A 285 -1.33 -7.90 15.02
C ARG A 285 -1.47 -6.47 14.49
N LEU A 286 -2.33 -5.63 15.09
CA LEU A 286 -2.66 -4.28 14.59
C LEU A 286 -1.43 -3.39 14.61
N HIS A 287 -1.45 -2.37 13.76
CA HIS A 287 -0.47 -1.30 13.89
C HIS A 287 -0.57 -0.72 15.31
N PRO A 288 0.52 -0.55 16.07
CA PRO A 288 0.46 -0.15 17.49
C PRO A 288 -0.38 1.11 17.74
N LEU A 289 -0.22 2.15 16.90
CA LEU A 289 -1.05 3.36 16.99
C LEU A 289 -2.55 3.11 16.76
N VAL A 290 -2.92 2.15 15.92
CA VAL A 290 -4.31 1.75 15.67
C VAL A 290 -4.82 0.90 16.84
N ALA A 291 -4.01 -0.04 17.33
CA ALA A 291 -4.34 -0.87 18.48
C ALA A 291 -4.66 0.00 19.70
N SER A 292 -3.78 0.94 20.05
CA SER A 292 -3.98 1.84 21.19
C SER A 292 -5.20 2.75 21.04
N ALA A 293 -5.54 3.15 19.80
CA ALA A 293 -6.70 4.00 19.56
C ALA A 293 -8.03 3.25 19.63
N LEU A 294 -8.07 2.02 19.10
CA LEU A 294 -9.31 1.22 19.05
C LEU A 294 -9.56 0.46 20.36
N LEU A 295 -8.49 0.04 21.04
CA LEU A 295 -8.52 -0.80 22.24
C LEU A 295 -7.59 -0.21 23.33
N PRO A 296 -8.03 0.83 24.06
CA PRO A 296 -7.20 1.53 25.05
C PRO A 296 -6.67 0.62 26.18
N ASP A 297 -7.41 -0.44 26.51
CA ASP A 297 -7.06 -1.39 27.58
C ASP A 297 -6.16 -2.55 27.09
N TYR A 298 -5.76 -2.55 25.82
CA TYR A 298 -4.91 -3.60 25.26
C TYR A 298 -3.43 -3.33 25.56
N PRO A 299 -2.74 -4.18 26.34
CA PRO A 299 -1.32 -4.00 26.61
C PRO A 299 -0.54 -4.11 25.29
N THR A 300 0.17 -3.03 24.93
CA THR A 300 1.00 -2.98 23.72
C THR A 300 2.35 -3.63 24.04
N GLU A 301 2.36 -4.95 24.21
CA GLU A 301 3.62 -5.70 24.29
C GLU A 301 4.11 -6.03 22.87
N THR A 302 5.31 -5.55 22.55
CA THR A 302 5.97 -5.85 21.28
C THR A 302 6.62 -7.22 21.43
N SER A 303 6.02 -8.27 20.88
CA SER A 303 6.66 -9.57 20.76
C SER A 303 7.01 -9.84 19.31
N CYS A 304 8.29 -9.62 18.98
CA CYS A 304 8.87 -9.95 17.69
C CYS A 304 9.67 -11.26 17.86
N GLY A 305 9.00 -12.39 17.62
CA GLY A 305 9.65 -13.69 17.55
C GLY A 305 10.10 -13.96 16.12
N THR A 306 11.33 -13.61 15.77
CA THR A 306 11.97 -14.18 14.57
C THR A 306 12.38 -15.62 14.88
N ALA A 307 11.55 -16.58 14.48
CA ALA A 307 12.00 -17.96 14.39
C ALA A 307 13.06 -18.05 13.27
N ARG A 308 14.34 -18.01 13.66
CA ARG A 308 15.44 -18.47 12.83
C ARG A 308 15.31 -19.99 12.71
N THR A 309 14.76 -20.46 11.60
CA THR A 309 14.86 -21.87 11.25
C THR A 309 16.19 -22.09 10.57
N ASP A 310 17.21 -22.40 11.38
CA ASP A 310 18.43 -23.07 10.94
C ASP A 310 18.08 -24.54 10.61
N GLN A 311 17.21 -24.71 9.60
CA GLN A 311 16.61 -25.99 9.28
C GLN A 311 17.50 -26.76 8.31
N LEU A 312 18.14 -27.80 8.83
CA LEU A 312 18.76 -28.84 8.02
C LEU A 312 17.69 -29.48 7.13
N ARG A 313 17.91 -29.48 5.81
CA ARG A 313 17.04 -30.15 4.85
C ARG A 313 17.51 -31.58 4.67
N LEU A 314 16.59 -32.54 4.75
CA LEU A 314 16.87 -33.95 4.52
C LEU A 314 16.51 -34.32 3.07
N VAL A 315 17.40 -35.01 2.38
CA VAL A 315 17.23 -35.48 1.00
C VAL A 315 17.62 -36.94 0.93
N GLU A 316 16.80 -37.75 0.27
CA GLU A 316 17.14 -39.15 -0.01
C GLU A 316 18.14 -39.21 -1.17
N CYS A 317 19.35 -39.68 -0.89
CA CYS A 317 20.46 -39.76 -1.83
C CYS A 317 21.04 -41.17 -1.81
N ARG A 318 20.98 -41.88 -2.94
CA ARG A 318 21.47 -43.26 -3.08
C ARG A 318 20.90 -44.24 -2.03
N GLY A 319 19.67 -44.00 -1.55
CA GLY A 319 18.98 -44.85 -0.57
C GLY A 319 19.24 -44.50 0.90
N GLU A 320 20.01 -43.44 1.18
CA GLU A 320 20.26 -42.92 2.53
C GLU A 320 19.74 -41.49 2.69
N GLN A 321 19.42 -41.07 3.92
CA GLN A 321 19.03 -39.68 4.19
C GLN A 321 20.26 -38.80 4.42
N HIS A 322 20.49 -37.87 3.50
CA HIS A 322 21.56 -36.89 3.56
C HIS A 322 21.03 -35.52 4.02
N ARG A 323 21.89 -34.76 4.69
CA ARG A 323 21.63 -33.43 5.24
C ARG A 323 22.23 -32.36 4.35
N ILE A 324 21.43 -31.33 4.09
CA ILE A 324 21.84 -30.11 3.41
C ILE A 324 21.67 -28.96 4.41
N GLY A 325 22.72 -28.16 4.57
CA GLY A 325 22.75 -27.06 5.51
C GLY A 325 23.71 -25.96 5.08
N LEU A 326 23.67 -24.83 5.78
CA LEU A 326 24.58 -23.72 5.53
C LEU A 326 25.94 -24.00 6.17
N VAL A 327 27.01 -23.93 5.37
CA VAL A 327 28.39 -23.95 5.84
C VAL A 327 29.10 -22.73 5.28
N ASN A 328 29.70 -21.92 6.15
CA ASN A 328 30.35 -20.65 5.76
C ASN A 328 29.45 -19.76 4.88
N GLY A 329 28.17 -19.65 5.24
CA GLY A 329 27.22 -18.80 4.52
C GLY A 329 26.79 -19.30 3.14
N VAL A 330 27.02 -20.59 2.82
CA VAL A 330 26.63 -21.21 1.55
C VAL A 330 25.93 -22.57 1.79
N LEU A 331 24.82 -22.79 1.10
CA LEU A 331 24.07 -24.05 1.13
C LEU A 331 24.89 -25.21 0.53
N THR A 332 25.22 -26.19 1.38
CA THR A 332 26.15 -27.28 1.08
C THR A 332 25.57 -28.63 1.50
N ALA A 333 25.88 -29.69 0.76
CA ALA A 333 25.55 -31.06 1.15
C ALA A 333 26.58 -31.55 2.19
N LEU A 334 26.14 -31.78 3.43
CA LEU A 334 27.02 -32.04 4.58
C LEU A 334 27.58 -33.46 4.60
N ASP A 335 26.87 -34.40 3.98
CA ASP A 335 27.20 -35.83 3.99
C ASP A 335 27.99 -36.28 2.75
N HIS A 336 28.63 -35.33 2.04
CA HIS A 336 29.51 -35.59 0.91
C HIS A 336 30.89 -34.95 1.11
N ASP A 337 31.94 -35.67 0.73
CA ASP A 337 33.31 -35.12 0.72
C ASP A 337 33.46 -34.07 -0.40
N PRO A 338 34.22 -32.96 -0.19
CA PRO A 338 34.41 -31.96 -1.22
C PRO A 338 35.02 -32.47 -2.53
N ALA A 339 35.84 -33.54 -2.52
CA ALA A 339 36.34 -34.14 -3.74
C ALA A 339 35.24 -34.92 -4.49
N GLU A 340 34.31 -35.53 -3.76
CA GLU A 340 33.12 -36.16 -4.32
C GLU A 340 32.24 -35.12 -5.01
N ILE A 341 31.95 -34.01 -4.33
CA ILE A 341 31.15 -32.90 -4.87
C ILE A 341 31.77 -32.37 -6.17
N ARG A 342 33.07 -32.07 -6.18
CA ARG A 342 33.77 -31.57 -7.39
C ARG A 342 33.70 -32.54 -8.57
N ARG A 343 33.85 -33.84 -8.31
CA ARG A 343 33.76 -34.87 -9.35
C ARG A 343 32.36 -34.92 -9.94
N GLU A 344 31.32 -34.86 -9.10
CA GLU A 344 29.93 -34.83 -9.55
C GLU A 344 29.62 -33.54 -10.34
N GLU A 345 30.13 -32.38 -9.92
CA GLU A 345 29.99 -31.13 -10.68
C GLU A 345 30.60 -31.20 -12.09
N LEU A 346 31.75 -31.87 -12.23
CA LEU A 346 32.36 -32.13 -13.55
C LEU A 346 31.50 -33.08 -14.40
N LEU A 347 30.88 -34.09 -13.79
CA LEU A 347 29.97 -34.98 -14.50
C LEU A 347 28.72 -34.24 -15.00
N ILE A 348 28.16 -33.33 -14.20
CA ILE A 348 27.03 -32.48 -14.62
C ILE A 348 27.41 -31.67 -15.87
N ALA A 349 28.61 -31.06 -15.89
CA ALA A 349 29.08 -30.30 -17.04
C ALA A 349 29.22 -31.15 -18.32
N LEU A 350 29.43 -32.46 -18.16
CA LEU A 350 29.55 -33.45 -19.22
C LEU A 350 28.24 -34.22 -19.47
N THR A 351 27.09 -33.62 -19.15
CA THR A 351 25.71 -34.14 -19.31
C THR A 351 25.31 -35.33 -18.42
N GLY A 352 26.08 -35.64 -17.39
CA GLY A 352 25.73 -36.62 -16.37
C GLY A 352 24.57 -36.16 -15.48
N THR A 353 23.77 -37.11 -14.99
CA THR A 353 22.68 -36.83 -14.03
C THR A 353 23.28 -36.52 -12.66
N PRO A 354 23.02 -35.33 -12.07
CA PRO A 354 23.54 -34.98 -10.75
C PRO A 354 22.98 -35.87 -9.65
N LEU A 355 23.71 -35.95 -8.53
CA LEU A 355 23.19 -36.53 -7.29
C LEU A 355 21.94 -35.79 -6.78
N PRO A 356 20.99 -36.49 -6.14
CA PRO A 356 19.81 -35.87 -5.53
C PRO A 356 20.13 -34.69 -4.60
N CYS A 357 21.23 -34.76 -3.84
CA CYS A 357 21.68 -33.64 -3.00
C CYS A 357 22.05 -32.40 -3.82
N LEU A 358 22.78 -32.57 -4.93
CA LEU A 358 23.15 -31.46 -5.80
C LEU A 358 21.95 -30.94 -6.60
N GLN A 359 21.01 -31.82 -6.98
CA GLN A 359 19.73 -31.44 -7.58
C GLN A 359 18.90 -30.58 -6.62
N ALA A 360 18.81 -30.96 -5.35
CA ALA A 360 18.09 -30.19 -4.33
C ALA A 360 18.71 -28.81 -4.11
N ILE A 361 20.04 -28.71 -4.08
CA ILE A 361 20.75 -27.41 -4.00
C ILE A 361 20.48 -26.58 -5.26
N ASP A 362 20.57 -27.16 -6.46
CA ASP A 362 20.32 -26.45 -7.71
C ASP A 362 18.86 -25.98 -7.81
N GLN A 363 17.90 -26.81 -7.39
CA GLN A 363 16.49 -26.45 -7.28
C GLN A 363 16.27 -25.25 -6.33
N ALA A 364 16.92 -25.26 -5.16
CA ALA A 364 16.85 -24.15 -4.21
C ALA A 364 17.39 -22.83 -4.81
N HIS A 365 18.40 -22.89 -5.67
CA HIS A 365 18.92 -21.69 -6.34
C HIS A 365 18.04 -21.20 -7.49
N ARG A 366 17.42 -22.11 -8.26
CA ARG A 366 16.73 -21.74 -9.51
C ARG A 366 15.23 -21.49 -9.32
N HIS A 367 14.56 -22.38 -8.59
CA HIS A 367 13.11 -22.38 -8.41
C HIS A 367 12.74 -22.80 -6.98
N PRO A 368 13.08 -21.98 -5.98
CA PRO A 368 12.78 -22.33 -4.60
C PRO A 368 11.28 -22.29 -4.32
N ASP A 369 10.81 -23.14 -3.41
CA ASP A 369 9.39 -23.18 -3.01
C ASP A 369 8.91 -21.84 -2.43
N CYS A 370 9.83 -21.06 -1.83
CA CYS A 370 9.55 -19.75 -1.27
C CYS A 370 9.54 -18.62 -2.32
N LEU A 371 9.74 -18.89 -3.62
CA LEU A 371 9.84 -17.87 -4.67
C LEU A 371 8.62 -16.94 -4.69
N VAL A 372 7.41 -17.49 -4.54
CA VAL A 372 6.18 -16.69 -4.50
C VAL A 372 6.21 -15.70 -3.33
N GLY A 373 6.67 -16.12 -2.16
CA GLY A 373 6.81 -15.25 -0.99
C GLY A 373 7.88 -14.16 -1.15
N VAL A 374 8.91 -14.41 -1.96
CA VAL A 374 9.93 -13.42 -2.35
C VAL A 374 9.33 -12.42 -3.33
N GLN A 375 8.62 -12.89 -4.37
CA GLN A 375 7.93 -12.06 -5.37
C GLN A 375 6.91 -11.12 -4.73
N ASP A 376 6.11 -11.64 -3.80
CA ASP A 376 5.09 -10.87 -3.09
C ASP A 376 5.72 -9.73 -2.27
N ARG A 377 6.81 -10.01 -1.57
CA ARG A 377 7.55 -9.01 -0.80
C ARG A 377 8.18 -7.94 -1.68
N LEU A 378 8.85 -8.34 -2.77
CA LEU A 378 9.45 -7.41 -3.73
C LEU A 378 8.39 -6.50 -4.36
N SER A 379 7.24 -7.06 -4.76
CA SER A 379 6.11 -6.31 -5.33
C SER A 379 5.51 -5.30 -4.36
N HIS A 380 5.60 -5.57 -3.05
CA HIS A 380 5.14 -4.69 -1.98
C HIS A 380 6.22 -3.76 -1.41
N GLY A 381 7.46 -3.86 -1.90
CA GLY A 381 8.57 -3.02 -1.45
C GLY A 381 9.32 -3.53 -0.21
N ASP A 382 9.00 -4.71 0.30
CA ASP A 382 9.71 -5.37 1.39
C ASP A 382 10.97 -6.09 0.88
N ILE A 383 11.94 -5.30 0.42
CA ILE A 383 13.21 -5.82 -0.11
C ILE A 383 14.01 -6.51 1.00
N ALA A 384 13.98 -5.96 2.21
CA ALA A 384 14.70 -6.54 3.35
C ALA A 384 14.15 -7.93 3.72
N GLY A 385 12.83 -8.09 3.81
CA GLY A 385 12.23 -9.40 4.06
C GLY A 385 12.42 -10.37 2.91
N ALA A 386 12.39 -9.90 1.66
CA ALA A 386 12.68 -10.74 0.50
C ALA A 386 14.11 -11.28 0.53
N LEU A 387 15.10 -10.42 0.81
CA LEU A 387 16.50 -10.82 0.94
C LEU A 387 16.72 -11.72 2.16
N ALA A 388 16.09 -11.45 3.30
CA ALA A 388 16.20 -12.31 4.48
C ALA A 388 15.74 -13.76 4.21
N ILE A 389 14.69 -13.94 3.39
CA ILE A 389 14.25 -15.29 2.96
C ILE A 389 15.31 -15.95 2.07
N VAL A 390 15.87 -15.21 1.11
CA VAL A 390 16.88 -15.74 0.18
C VAL A 390 18.18 -16.08 0.93
N GLU A 391 18.64 -15.19 1.81
CA GLU A 391 19.82 -15.39 2.65
C GLU A 391 19.61 -16.53 3.65
N GLY A 392 18.41 -16.68 4.21
CA GLY A 392 18.08 -17.83 5.06
C GLY A 392 18.06 -19.16 4.30
N LEU A 393 17.71 -19.14 3.01
CA LEU A 393 17.65 -20.33 2.17
C LEU A 393 19.02 -20.74 1.61
N LEU A 394 19.73 -19.80 1.01
CA LEU A 394 20.97 -20.07 0.25
C LEU A 394 22.23 -19.75 1.07
N GLY A 395 22.07 -18.91 2.09
CA GLY A 395 23.15 -18.29 2.84
C GLY A 395 23.50 -16.89 2.29
N PRO A 396 24.06 -16.01 3.14
CA PRO A 396 24.37 -14.62 2.78
C PRO A 396 25.46 -14.49 1.70
N ASP A 397 26.35 -15.48 1.59
CA ASP A 397 27.49 -15.45 0.66
C ASP A 397 27.23 -16.25 -0.63
N ALA A 398 25.99 -16.71 -0.83
CA ALA A 398 25.63 -17.54 -1.97
C ALA A 398 25.61 -16.74 -3.29
N ALA A 399 26.35 -17.23 -4.28
CA ALA A 399 26.28 -16.71 -5.64
C ALA A 399 24.98 -17.16 -6.34
N LEU A 400 24.17 -16.19 -6.78
CA LEU A 400 22.92 -16.46 -7.48
C LEU A 400 23.17 -17.14 -8.84
N ARG A 401 22.63 -18.35 -9.00
CA ARG A 401 22.66 -19.10 -10.26
C ARG A 401 21.57 -18.60 -11.21
N PRO A 402 21.74 -18.75 -12.54
CA PRO A 402 20.67 -18.47 -13.51
C PRO A 402 19.41 -19.28 -13.20
N GLY A 403 18.26 -18.60 -13.15
CA GLY A 403 16.97 -19.20 -12.81
C GLY A 403 15.97 -18.14 -12.37
N ALA A 404 14.73 -18.57 -12.08
CA ALA A 404 13.61 -17.66 -11.83
C ALA A 404 13.86 -16.72 -10.64
N LEU A 405 14.56 -17.20 -9.59
CA LEU A 405 14.93 -16.37 -8.44
C LEU A 405 15.85 -15.20 -8.85
N ARG A 406 16.90 -15.48 -9.63
CA ARG A 406 17.83 -14.44 -10.10
C ARG A 406 17.12 -13.47 -11.03
N ASP A 407 16.31 -13.98 -11.95
CA ASP A 407 15.56 -13.17 -12.92
C ASP A 407 14.61 -12.20 -12.20
N GLU A 408 13.95 -12.63 -11.13
CA GLU A 408 13.07 -11.81 -10.31
C GLU A 408 13.85 -10.68 -9.59
N LEU A 409 14.97 -11.01 -8.95
CA LEU A 409 15.81 -10.02 -8.28
C LEU A 409 16.39 -9.00 -9.27
N GLU A 410 16.79 -9.46 -10.45
CA GLU A 410 17.27 -8.59 -11.53
C GLU A 410 16.15 -7.69 -12.08
N ALA A 411 14.93 -8.23 -12.26
CA ALA A 411 13.77 -7.45 -12.67
C ALA A 411 13.44 -6.35 -11.66
N SER A 412 13.45 -6.68 -10.36
CA SER A 412 13.26 -5.70 -9.27
C SER A 412 14.35 -4.62 -9.28
N ALA A 413 15.62 -4.99 -9.46
CA ALA A 413 16.72 -4.05 -9.57
C ALA A 413 16.58 -3.12 -10.78
N ARG A 414 16.21 -3.64 -11.95
CA ARG A 414 15.92 -2.85 -13.16
C ARG A 414 14.77 -1.87 -12.92
N GLN A 415 13.71 -2.30 -12.25
CA GLN A 415 12.56 -1.43 -11.95
C GLN A 415 12.97 -0.27 -11.02
N ARG A 416 13.89 -0.49 -10.07
CA ARG A 416 14.45 0.59 -9.23
C ARG A 416 15.23 1.63 -10.05
N ILE A 417 15.97 1.18 -11.07
CA ILE A 417 16.65 2.10 -12.00
C ILE A 417 15.62 2.92 -12.78
N THR A 418 14.57 2.29 -13.31
CA THR A 418 13.47 2.98 -13.99
C THR A 418 12.82 4.05 -13.11
N TYR A 419 12.60 3.74 -11.84
CA TYR A 419 12.10 4.71 -10.87
C TYR A 419 13.07 5.85 -10.61
N GLY A 420 14.37 5.56 -10.47
CA GLY A 420 15.40 6.59 -10.35
C GLY A 420 15.40 7.56 -11.53
N LEU A 421 15.32 7.03 -12.76
CA LEU A 421 15.23 7.83 -13.99
C LEU A 421 13.94 8.67 -14.05
N PHE A 422 12.82 8.12 -13.59
CA PHE A 422 11.56 8.87 -13.48
C PHE A 422 11.69 10.03 -12.50
N ARG A 423 12.22 9.78 -11.29
CA ARG A 423 12.42 10.81 -10.26
C ARG A 423 13.34 11.93 -10.70
N SER A 424 14.41 11.60 -11.43
CA SER A 424 15.36 12.58 -11.95
C SER A 424 14.89 13.28 -13.22
N GLY A 425 13.73 12.90 -13.77
CA GLY A 425 13.20 13.43 -15.03
C GLY A 425 14.01 13.08 -16.27
N LEU A 426 14.80 12.01 -16.20
CA LEU A 426 15.68 11.56 -17.29
C LEU A 426 15.01 10.52 -18.21
N THR A 427 13.74 10.24 -18.01
CA THR A 427 12.99 9.31 -18.87
C THR A 427 12.74 9.90 -20.25
N ARG A 428 13.48 9.42 -21.25
CA ARG A 428 13.26 9.70 -22.68
C ARG A 428 11.94 9.05 -23.12
N SER A 429 10.93 9.87 -23.37
CA SER A 429 9.63 9.49 -23.96
C SER A 429 8.90 8.35 -23.25
N THR A 430 7.76 8.67 -22.62
CA THR A 430 6.80 7.67 -22.15
C THR A 430 6.58 6.58 -23.22
N PRO A 431 6.76 5.29 -22.90
CA PRO A 431 6.16 4.26 -23.72
C PRO A 431 4.66 4.53 -23.72
N ILE A 432 4.11 4.92 -24.88
CA ILE A 432 2.67 4.87 -25.10
C ILE A 432 2.27 3.43 -24.75
N PRO A 433 1.29 3.18 -23.87
CA PRO A 433 0.83 1.83 -23.61
C PRO A 433 0.40 1.25 -24.94
N THR A 434 1.19 0.32 -25.50
CA THR A 434 0.74 -0.52 -26.59
C THR A 434 -0.40 -1.33 -26.02
N ALA A 435 -1.62 -0.87 -26.27
CA ALA A 435 -2.80 -1.69 -26.13
C ALA A 435 -2.49 -2.99 -26.87
N ARG A 436 -2.29 -4.09 -26.12
CA ARG A 436 -2.39 -5.43 -26.69
C ARG A 436 -3.78 -5.49 -27.30
N ARG A 437 -3.85 -5.31 -28.62
CA ARG A 437 -5.03 -5.57 -29.43
C ARG A 437 -5.37 -7.03 -29.19
N HIS A 438 -6.41 -7.27 -28.39
CA HIS A 438 -7.19 -8.47 -28.57
C HIS A 438 -8.07 -8.22 -29.79
N ASP A 439 -7.62 -8.73 -30.94
CA ASP A 439 -8.45 -8.94 -32.10
C ASP A 439 -9.52 -10.00 -31.80
N CYS A 440 -10.64 -9.87 -32.53
CA CYS A 440 -11.85 -10.72 -32.59
C CYS A 440 -12.89 -10.48 -31.48
N ARG A 441 -14.16 -10.11 -31.75
CA ARG A 441 -14.97 -10.17 -32.98
C ARG A 441 -16.14 -9.18 -32.92
N SER A 442 -16.40 -8.61 -34.09
CA SER A 442 -17.66 -8.23 -34.74
C SER A 442 -18.98 -8.61 -34.03
N HIS A 443 -19.91 -7.66 -33.91
CA HIS A 443 -21.28 -7.76 -34.47
C HIS A 443 -22.05 -6.41 -34.31
N PRO A 444 -23.08 -6.16 -35.14
CA PRO A 444 -23.39 -4.85 -35.70
C PRO A 444 -24.49 -4.11 -34.98
N ARG A 445 -24.56 -2.79 -35.25
CA ARG A 445 -25.72 -1.94 -34.95
C ARG A 445 -26.93 -2.46 -35.71
N ASN A 446 -27.93 -2.98 -35.01
CA ASN A 446 -29.29 -3.00 -35.50
C ASN A 446 -30.05 -1.82 -34.88
N ALA A 447 -30.31 -0.83 -35.72
CA ALA A 447 -31.43 0.06 -35.57
C ALA A 447 -32.68 -0.68 -36.03
N THR A 448 -33.75 -0.67 -35.23
CA THR A 448 -35.12 -0.75 -35.75
C THR A 448 -36.07 -0.03 -34.81
N LEU A 449 -36.88 0.82 -35.43
CA LEU A 449 -38.07 1.48 -34.93
C LEU A 449 -39.14 0.45 -34.48
N ARG A 450 -39.80 0.72 -33.36
CA ARG A 450 -41.24 1.04 -33.33
C ARG A 450 -41.62 1.70 -32.01
#